data_AF-A0A1E5VA21-F1
#
_entry.id   AF-A0A1E5VA21-F1
#
_cell.length_a   1.000
_cell.length_b   1.000
_cell.length_c   1.000
_cell.angle_alpha   90.00
_cell.angle_beta   90.00
_cell.angle_gamma   90.00
#
_symmetry.space_group_name_H-M   'P 1'
#
loop_
_entity.id
_entity.type
_entity.pdbx_description
1 polymer ?
#
loop_
_entity_poly.entity_id
_entity_poly.type
_entity_poly.pdbx_seq_one_letter_code
_entity_poly.pdbx_strand_id
1 'polypeptide(L)'
;MASQTIESHRAGAEVVRGDAASCKKAAVELLSDIGLPKGLFPLDDMQEFGYNREAGFMWLVQGKKKVEHTFKKAKQTVSYAGE
;
A
#
# COMPACT_ATOMS: atom_id res chain seq x y z
N MET A 1 -0.43 -15.72 -5.90
CA MET A 1 -0.46 -15.16 -7.27
C MET A 1 0.07 -13.73 -7.26
N ALA A 2 -0.35 -12.89 -6.31
CA ALA A 2 0.16 -11.52 -6.15
C ALA A 2 1.70 -11.40 -6.05
N SER A 3 2.40 -12.33 -5.38
CA SER A 3 3.87 -12.24 -5.28
C SER A 3 4.60 -12.31 -6.64
N GLN A 4 4.08 -13.07 -7.62
CA GLN A 4 4.69 -13.16 -8.96
C GLN A 4 4.49 -11.86 -9.75
N THR A 5 3.33 -11.23 -9.59
CA THR A 5 3.02 -9.92 -10.18
C THR A 5 3.90 -8.82 -9.56
N ILE A 6 4.04 -8.82 -8.22
CA ILE A 6 4.93 -7.89 -7.51
C ILE A 6 6.38 -8.04 -7.99
N GLU A 7 6.87 -9.27 -8.15
CA GLU A 7 8.23 -9.52 -8.61
C GLU A 7 8.49 -8.98 -10.01
N SER A 8 7.51 -9.14 -10.93
CA SER A 8 7.58 -8.61 -12.29
C SER A 8 7.61 -7.07 -12.34
N HIS A 9 6.97 -6.41 -11.38
CA HIS A 9 6.91 -4.95 -11.29
C HIS A 9 7.98 -4.32 -10.41
N ARG A 10 8.84 -5.11 -9.76
CA ARG A 10 9.94 -4.58 -8.92
C ARG A 10 11.04 -3.91 -9.72
N ALA A 11 11.28 -4.35 -10.95
CA ALA A 11 12.27 -3.71 -11.81
C ALA A 11 11.86 -2.25 -12.08
N GLY A 12 12.72 -1.30 -11.69
CA GLY A 12 12.47 0.15 -11.86
C GLY A 12 11.50 0.77 -10.85
N ALA A 13 11.04 0.02 -9.86
CA ALA A 13 10.12 0.54 -8.84
C ALA A 13 10.83 1.17 -7.65
N GLU A 14 10.17 2.17 -7.07
CA GLU A 14 10.56 2.72 -5.78
C GLU A 14 9.99 1.83 -4.66
N VAL A 15 10.87 1.09 -3.99
CA VAL A 15 10.49 0.13 -2.95
C VAL A 15 11.03 0.57 -1.60
N VAL A 16 10.12 0.78 -0.64
CA VAL A 16 10.43 1.11 0.75
C VAL A 16 10.15 -0.11 1.61
N ARG A 17 11.14 -0.56 2.40
CA ARG A 17 11.04 -1.75 3.28
C ARG A 17 11.36 -1.41 4.72
N GLY A 18 10.73 -2.13 5.65
CA GLY A 18 11.17 -2.24 7.04
C GLY A 18 10.39 -1.37 8.01
N ASP A 19 10.58 -0.05 7.98
CA ASP A 19 9.93 0.82 8.94
C ASP A 19 8.52 1.23 8.47
N ALA A 20 7.50 0.82 9.25
CA ALA A 20 6.10 1.09 8.92
C ALA A 20 5.80 2.58 8.81
N ALA A 21 6.48 3.44 9.58
CA ALA A 21 6.29 4.89 9.48
C ALA A 21 6.86 5.45 8.17
N SER A 22 7.99 4.93 7.72
CA SER A 22 8.63 5.27 6.44
C SER A 22 7.78 4.81 5.24
N CYS A 23 7.29 3.57 5.28
CA CYS A 23 6.37 3.03 4.27
C CYS A 23 5.07 3.83 4.21
N LYS A 24 4.51 4.16 5.37
CA LYS A 24 3.30 5.00 5.51
C LYS A 24 3.52 6.39 4.90
N LYS A 25 4.66 7.02 5.16
CA LYS A 25 4.98 8.34 4.60
C LYS A 25 5.05 8.27 3.07
N ALA A 26 5.80 7.33 2.51
CA ALA A 26 5.91 7.13 1.07
C ALA A 26 4.55 6.86 0.41
N ALA A 27 3.72 6.02 1.02
CA ALA A 27 2.37 5.75 0.52
C ALA A 27 1.48 7.00 0.56
N VAL A 28 1.51 7.78 1.63
CA VAL A 28 0.73 9.02 1.75
C VAL A 28 1.19 10.10 0.78
N GLU A 29 2.50 10.24 0.58
CA GLU A 29 3.07 11.17 -0.40
C GLU A 29 2.66 10.77 -1.81
N LEU A 30 2.77 9.48 -2.17
CA LEU A 30 2.32 8.98 -3.46
C LEU A 30 0.83 9.22 -3.66
N LEU A 31 -0.01 8.84 -2.69
CA LEU A 31 -1.46 9.07 -2.76
C LEU A 31 -1.77 10.55 -2.98
N SER A 32 -1.01 11.46 -2.37
CA SER A 32 -1.18 12.90 -2.57
C SER A 32 -0.79 13.33 -3.98
N ASP A 33 0.30 12.78 -4.53
CA ASP A 33 0.79 13.06 -5.89
C ASP A 33 -0.23 12.65 -6.97
N ILE A 34 -0.84 11.47 -6.80
CA ILE A 34 -1.86 10.94 -7.73
C ILE A 34 -3.29 11.40 -7.42
N GLY A 35 -3.48 12.28 -6.43
CA GLY A 35 -4.79 12.87 -6.08
C GLY A 35 -5.76 11.96 -5.32
N LEU A 36 -5.27 10.87 -4.71
CA LEU A 36 -6.06 9.95 -3.91
C LEU A 36 -6.11 10.34 -2.41
N PRO A 37 -7.16 9.95 -1.69
CA PRO A 37 -7.28 10.23 -0.26
C PRO A 37 -6.18 9.53 0.55
N LYS A 38 -5.44 10.30 1.35
CA LYS A 38 -4.31 9.83 2.20
C LYS A 38 -4.66 8.73 3.20
N GLY A 39 -5.95 8.55 3.49
CA GLY A 39 -6.48 7.53 4.41
C GLY A 39 -7.02 6.30 3.69
N LEU A 40 -6.70 6.10 2.41
CA LEU A 40 -7.22 4.98 1.63
C LEU A 40 -6.75 3.64 2.20
N PHE A 41 -5.48 3.50 2.55
CA PHE A 41 -4.90 2.23 2.99
C PHE A 41 -4.74 2.12 4.51
N PRO A 42 -4.84 0.91 5.08
CA PRO A 42 -4.53 0.68 6.49
C PRO A 42 -3.01 0.50 6.67
N LEU A 43 -2.33 1.59 6.99
CA LEU A 43 -0.87 1.67 7.01
C LEU A 43 -0.23 1.26 8.36
N ASP A 44 -0.98 0.59 9.25
CA ASP A 44 -0.56 0.28 10.62
C ASP A 44 0.43 -0.88 10.74
N ASP A 45 0.45 -1.81 9.77
CA ASP A 45 1.23 -3.05 9.84
C ASP A 45 1.95 -3.34 8.51
N MET A 46 2.50 -2.28 7.92
CA MET A 46 3.04 -2.33 6.58
C MET A 46 4.53 -2.70 6.59
N GLN A 47 4.91 -3.73 5.85
CA GLN A 47 6.30 -4.20 5.76
C GLN A 47 7.02 -3.68 4.52
N GLU A 48 6.29 -3.56 3.41
CA GLU A 48 6.82 -3.09 2.14
C GLU A 48 5.79 -2.22 1.41
N PHE A 49 6.26 -1.08 0.91
CA PHE A 49 5.59 -0.30 -0.13
C PHE A 49 6.37 -0.42 -1.43
N GLY A 50 5.70 -0.59 -2.54
CA GLY A 50 6.33 -0.44 -3.84
C GLY A 50 5.46 0.33 -4.81
N TYR A 51 6.10 1.19 -5.59
CA TYR A 51 5.45 1.87 -6.70
C TYR A 51 6.32 1.87 -7.94
N ASN A 52 5.79 1.27 -8.99
CA ASN A 52 6.36 1.33 -10.33
C ASN A 52 5.65 2.45 -11.11
N ARG A 53 6.35 3.59 -11.28
CA ARG A 53 5.86 4.74 -12.04
C ARG A 53 5.64 4.42 -13.52
N GLU A 54 6.52 3.60 -14.11
CA GLU A 54 6.44 3.25 -15.54
C GLU A 54 5.23 2.38 -15.84
N ALA A 55 4.93 1.40 -14.98
CA ALA A 55 3.78 0.52 -15.13
C ALA A 55 2.48 1.09 -14.51
N GLY A 56 2.58 2.18 -13.73
CA GLY A 56 1.47 2.68 -12.92
C GLY A 56 1.00 1.68 -11.85
N PHE A 57 1.86 0.74 -11.45
CA PHE A 57 1.51 -0.37 -10.56
C PHE A 57 2.05 -0.10 -9.15
N MET A 58 1.17 -0.14 -8.14
CA MET A 58 1.56 -0.06 -6.74
C MET A 58 1.19 -1.34 -6.00
N TRP A 59 1.99 -1.69 -5.01
CA TRP A 59 1.68 -2.79 -4.10
C TRP A 59 2.04 -2.43 -2.66
N LEU A 60 1.32 -3.06 -1.75
CA LEU A 60 1.54 -2.94 -0.31
C LEU A 60 1.61 -4.35 0.26
N VAL A 61 2.68 -4.66 0.98
CA VAL A 61 2.80 -5.90 1.74
C VAL A 61 2.52 -5.61 3.20
N GLN A 62 1.48 -6.23 3.73
CA GLN A 62 1.08 -6.11 5.12
C GLN A 62 1.51 -7.35 5.89
N GLY A 63 1.92 -7.19 7.15
CA GLY A 63 2.26 -8.34 8.01
C GLY A 63 1.05 -9.13 8.48
N LYS A 64 -0.13 -8.51 8.48
CA LYS A 64 -1.41 -9.12 8.85
C LYS A 64 -2.09 -9.73 7.63
N LYS A 65 -2.59 -10.96 7.79
CA LYS A 65 -3.36 -11.70 6.77
C LYS A 65 -4.65 -11.01 6.31
N LYS A 66 -5.27 -10.22 7.19
CA LYS A 66 -6.47 -9.45 6.91
C LYS A 66 -6.43 -8.19 7.76
N VAL A 67 -6.71 -7.05 7.13
CA VAL A 67 -6.88 -5.79 7.85
C VAL A 67 -8.23 -5.20 7.50
N GLU A 68 -8.98 -4.83 8.53
CA GLU A 68 -10.28 -4.18 8.37
C GLU A 68 -10.13 -2.70 8.70
N HIS A 69 -10.65 -1.84 7.83
CA HIS A 69 -10.68 -0.41 8.04
C HIS A 69 -12.11 0.09 7.99
N THR A 70 -12.50 0.84 9.03
CA THR A 70 -13.78 1.51 9.07
C THR A 70 -13.60 2.99 8.76
N PHE A 71 -14.09 3.42 7.60
CA PHE A 71 -14.19 4.82 7.24
C PHE A 71 -15.27 5.49 8.10
N LYS A 72 -14.87 6.07 9.23
CA LYS A 72 -15.81 6.67 10.21
C LYS A 72 -16.81 7.67 9.60
N LYS A 73 -16.37 8.48 8.64
CA LYS A 73 -17.22 9.45 7.95
C LYS A 73 -18.25 8.80 7.02
N ALA A 74 -17.84 7.73 6.32
CA ALA A 74 -18.72 6.99 5.41
C ALA A 74 -19.53 5.89 6.13
N LYS A 75 -19.19 5.56 7.38
CA LYS A 75 -19.69 4.40 8.14
C LYS A 75 -19.58 3.07 7.39
N GLN A 76 -18.60 2.95 6.51
CA GLN A 76 -18.33 1.73 5.75
C GLN A 76 -17.09 1.03 6.29
N THR A 77 -17.18 -0.29 6.45
CA THR A 77 -16.05 -1.16 6.76
C THR A 77 -15.61 -1.86 5.49
N VAL A 78 -14.32 -1.76 5.19
CA VAL A 78 -13.68 -2.46 4.07
C VAL A 78 -12.66 -3.45 4.63
N SER A 79 -12.49 -4.56 3.92
CA SER A 79 -11.48 -5.58 4.23
C SER A 79 -10.38 -5.54 3.17
N TYR A 80 -9.14 -5.47 3.63
CA TYR A 80 -7.94 -5.62 2.82
C TYR A 80 -7.43 -7.04 2.99
N ALA A 81 -7.36 -7.78 1.88
CA ALA A 81 -6.75 -9.11 1.86
C ALA A 81 -5.23 -8.96 1.87
N GLY A 82 -4.53 -9.79 2.66
CA GLY A 82 -3.10 -9.99 2.52
C GLY A 82 -2.85 -11.08 1.48
N GLU A 83 -2.43 -10.69 0.28
CA GLU A 83 -2.01 -11.59 -0.82
C GLU A 83 -0.53 -11.38 -1.19
#